data_AF-A0A0Q3RQU0-F1
#
_entry.id   AF-A0A0Q3RQU0-F1
#
_cell.length_a   1.000
_cell.length_b   1.000
_cell.length_c   1.000
_cell.angle_alpha   90.00
_cell.angle_beta   90.00
_cell.angle_gamma   90.00
#
_symmetry.space_group_name_H-M   'P 1'
#
loop_
_entity.id
_entity.type
_entity.pdbx_description
1 polymer ?
#
loop_
_entity_poly.entity_id
_entity_poly.type
_entity_poly.pdbx_seq_one_letter_code
_entity_poly.pdbx_strand_id
1 'polypeptide(L)' 'MQGSMRAKADLTWMNKHPSALRNFDSVLAAAKGKQVVMFLNYDGTLSPIVQDPDKAFMAEDVDPPPPPPSSSS' A
#
# COMPACT_ATOMS: atom_id res chain seq x y z
N MET A 1 22.11 18.09 21.77
CA MET A 1 20.66 18.26 22.05
C MET A 1 19.76 18.27 20.79
N GLN A 2 20.26 18.64 19.60
CA GLN A 2 19.40 18.78 18.39
C GLN A 2 18.92 17.45 17.77
N GLY A 3 19.68 16.36 17.89
CA GLY A 3 19.27 15.03 17.38
C GLY A 3 18.10 14.39 18.13
N SER A 4 17.85 14.78 19.38
CA SER A 4 16.78 14.21 20.20
C SER A 4 15.38 14.74 19.82
N MET A 5 15.29 15.99 19.36
CA MET A 5 14.00 16.59 18.94
C MET A 5 13.46 15.99 17.63
N ARG A 6 14.34 15.70 16.66
CA ARG A 6 13.96 15.04 15.40
C ARG A 6 13.41 13.62 15.64
N ALA A 7 14.12 12.82 16.43
CA ALA A 7 13.67 11.46 16.77
C ALA A 7 12.31 11.44 17.48
N LYS A 8 12.04 12.44 18.35
CA LYS A 8 10.73 12.55 19.00
C LYS A 8 9.62 12.96 18.04
N ALA A 9 9.89 13.89 17.12
CA ALA A 9 8.93 14.29 16.09
C ALA A 9 8.56 13.11 15.18
N ASP A 10 9.55 12.33 14.75
CA ASP A 10 9.34 11.12 13.93
C ASP A 10 8.48 10.08 14.66
N LEU A 11 8.77 9.81 15.94
CA LEU A 11 7.96 8.91 16.76
C LEU A 11 6.51 9.39 16.92
N THR A 12 6.30 10.69 17.13
CA THR A 12 4.94 11.25 17.24
C THR A 12 4.17 11.14 15.92
N TRP A 13 4.84 11.29 14.78
CA TRP A 13 4.24 11.11 13.46
C TRP A 13 3.83 9.66 13.22
N MET A 14 4.72 8.71 13.52
CA MET A 14 4.47 7.28 13.35
C MET A 14 3.36 6.75 14.28
N ASN A 15 3.21 7.33 15.47
CA ASN A 15 2.11 6.98 16.38
C ASN A 15 0.75 7.47 15.87
N LYS A 16 0.72 8.63 15.18
CA LYS A 16 -0.51 9.16 14.57
C LYS A 16 -0.84 8.49 13.24
N HIS A 17 0.17 7.98 12.53
CA HIS A 17 0.04 7.34 11.22
C HIS A 17 0.66 5.93 11.27
N PRO A 18 -0.06 4.95 11.84
CA PRO A 18 0.44 3.58 11.92
C PRO A 18 0.63 3.01 10.52
N SER A 19 1.77 2.35 10.30
CA SER A 19 2.10 1.75 9.01
C SER A 19 1.46 0.37 8.90
N ALA A 20 0.57 0.18 7.92
CA ALA A 20 -0.02 -1.12 7.64
C ALA A 20 1.03 -2.18 7.31
N LEU A 21 2.14 -1.80 6.65
CA LEU A 21 3.26 -2.70 6.35
C LEU A 21 4.02 -3.13 7.61
N ARG A 22 4.27 -2.21 8.55
CA ARG A 22 4.92 -2.58 9.84
C ARG A 22 4.03 -3.48 10.70
N ASN A 23 2.72 -3.43 10.48
CA ASN A 23 1.72 -4.18 11.23
C ASN A 23 1.05 -5.28 10.38
N PHE A 24 1.72 -5.72 9.31
CA PHE A 24 1.13 -6.59 8.28
C PHE A 24 0.55 -7.88 8.84
N ASP A 25 1.26 -8.54 9.76
CA ASP A 25 0.77 -9.77 10.42
C ASP A 25 -0.54 -9.55 11.18
N SER A 26 -0.70 -8.40 11.83
CA SER A 26 -1.93 -8.07 12.54
C SER A 26 -3.09 -7.82 11.58
N VAL A 27 -2.82 -7.20 10.42
CA VAL A 27 -3.80 -7.00 9.35
C VAL A 27 -4.24 -8.34 8.77
N LEU A 28 -3.29 -9.24 8.47
CA LEU A 28 -3.57 -10.58 7.98
C LEU A 28 -4.35 -11.42 8.99
N ALA A 29 -3.97 -11.37 10.27
CA ALA A 29 -4.68 -12.08 11.34
C ALA A 29 -6.15 -11.61 11.43
N ALA A 30 -6.41 -10.31 11.31
CA ALA A 30 -7.76 -9.76 11.31
C ALA A 30 -8.58 -10.10 10.05
N ALA A 31 -7.89 -10.38 8.94
CA ALA A 31 -8.48 -10.79 7.67
C ALA A 31 -8.69 -12.31 7.53
N LYS A 32 -8.16 -13.12 8.46
CA LYS A 32 -8.23 -14.59 8.39
C LYS A 32 -9.67 -15.08 8.23
N GLY A 33 -9.90 -15.91 7.20
CA GLY A 33 -11.22 -16.48 6.89
C GLY A 33 -12.18 -15.52 6.18
N LYS A 34 -11.74 -14.32 5.80
CA LYS A 34 -12.51 -13.36 5.01
C LYS A 34 -11.98 -13.31 3.58
N GLN A 35 -12.86 -13.05 2.62
CA GLN A 35 -12.44 -12.67 1.28
C GLN A 35 -11.95 -11.22 1.31
N VAL A 36 -10.69 -11.01 0.91
CA VAL A 36 -10.09 -9.68 0.86
C VAL A 36 -10.33 -9.09 -0.53
N VAL A 37 -10.87 -7.87 -0.57
CA VAL A 37 -10.99 -7.07 -1.79
C VAL A 37 -10.07 -5.87 -1.65
N MET A 38 -9.20 -5.64 -2.65
CA MET A 38 -8.25 -4.53 -2.66
C MET A 38 -8.70 -3.48 -3.67
N PHE A 39 -8.74 -2.23 -3.22
CA PHE A 39 -8.92 -1.06 -4.07
C PHE A 39 -7.63 -0.24 -3.97
N LEU A 40 -6.98 0.02 -5.11
CA LEU A 40 -5.73 0.76 -5.18
C LEU A 40 -5.93 2.01 -6.03
N ASN A 41 -5.42 3.14 -5.56
CA ASN A 41 -5.37 4.35 -6.37
C ASN A 41 -4.34 4.18 -7.49
N TYR A 42 -4.53 4.89 -8.60
CA TYR A 42 -3.63 4.82 -9.75
C TYR A 42 -2.46 5.81 -9.56
N ASP A 43 -2.75 7.11 -9.63
CA ASP A 43 -1.72 8.17 -9.57
C ASP A 43 -1.06 8.29 -8.21
N GLY A 44 0.27 8.21 -8.20
CA GLY A 44 1.08 8.32 -6.98
C GLY A 44 1.00 7.12 -6.05
N THR A 45 0.36 6.01 -6.46
CA THR A 45 0.35 4.73 -5.74
C THR A 45 0.86 3.59 -6.62
N LEU A 46 0.27 3.37 -7.80
CA LEU A 46 0.72 2.36 -8.76
C LEU A 46 1.64 2.95 -9.85
N SER A 47 1.49 4.24 -10.12
CA SER A 47 2.42 5.02 -10.94
C SER A 47 3.24 5.98 -10.06
N PRO A 48 4.47 6.34 -10.47
CA PRO A 48 5.20 7.42 -9.84
C PRO A 48 4.39 8.72 -9.84
N ILE A 49 4.57 9.57 -8.82
CA ILE A 49 3.99 10.92 -8.83
C ILE A 49 4.66 11.71 -9.95
N VAL A 50 3.92 11.96 -11.03
CA VAL A 50 4.39 12.70 -12.21
C VAL A 50 3.66 14.05 -12.32
N GLN A 51 4.36 15.07 -12.85
CA GLN A 51 3.75 16.37 -13.12
C GLN A 51 2.89 16.37 -14.39
N ASP A 52 3.15 15.43 -15.29
CA ASP A 52 2.43 15.24 -16.54
C ASP A 52 1.59 13.96 -16.43
N PRO A 53 0.25 14.06 -16.34
CA PRO A 53 -0.62 12.92 -16.12
C PRO A 53 -0.57 11.89 -17.27
N ASP A 54 -0.23 12.32 -18.49
CA ASP A 54 -0.09 11.40 -19.64
C ASP A 54 1.14 10.49 -19.54
N LYS A 55 2.00 10.71 -18.53
CA LYS A 55 3.23 9.94 -18.27
C LYS A 55 3.14 9.04 -17.03
N ALA A 56 1.96 8.91 -16.43
CA ALA A 56 1.72 8.09 -15.25
C ALA A 56 1.60 6.60 -15.62
N PHE A 57 2.69 5.98 -16.09
CA PHE A 57 2.69 4.54 -16.41
C PHE A 57 2.87 3.69 -15.15
N MET A 58 2.26 2.51 -15.11
CA MET A 58 2.51 1.52 -14.04
C MET A 58 3.96 1.04 -14.09
N ALA A 59 4.56 0.84 -12.91
CA ALA A 59 5.88 0.22 -12.80
C ALA A 59 5.83 -1.22 -13.34
N GLU A 60 6.94 -1.67 -13.93
CA GLU A 60 7.07 -2.95 -14.66
C GLU A 60 6.76 -4.22 -13.84
N ASP A 61 6.69 -4.12 -12.51
CA ASP A 61 6.54 -5.23 -11.55
C ASP A 61 5.10 -5.56 -11.12
N VAL A 62 4.05 -5.07 -11.82
CA VAL A 62 2.68 -5.44 -11.47
C VAL A 62 2.28 -6.73 -12.20
N ASP A 63 2.23 -7.85 -11.46
CA ASP A 63 1.73 -9.13 -11.96
C ASP A 63 0.30 -8.97 -12.57
N PRO A 64 0.01 -9.61 -13.70
CA PRO A 64 -1.33 -9.57 -14.29
C PRO A 64 -2.36 -10.19 -13.33
N PRO A 65 -3.61 -9.68 -13.32
CA PRO A 65 -4.65 -10.23 -12.45
C PRO A 65 -4.87 -11.73 -12.74
N PRO A 66 -5.22 -12.53 -11.72
CA PRO A 66 -5.49 -13.95 -11.91
C PRO A 66 -6.64 -14.14 -12.91
N PRO A 67 -6.59 -15.19 -13.76
CA PRO A 67 -7.66 -15.45 -14.73
C PRO A 67 -9.00 -15.64 -14.00
N PRO A 68 -10.13 -15.22 -14.60
CA PRO A 68 -11.44 -15.46 -14.01
C PRO A 68 -11.66 -16.96 -13.80
N PRO A 69 -12.40 -17.37 -12.74
CA PRO A 69 -12.71 -18.77 -12.51
C PRO A 69 -13.41 -19.34 -13.75
N SER A 70 -12.87 -20.43 -14.29
CA SER A 70 -13.46 -21.13 -15.43
C SER A 70 -14.90 -21.50 -15.09
N SER A 71 -15.86 -20.99 -15.85
CA SER A 71 -17.26 -21.41 -15.76
C SER A 71 -17.35 -22.88 -16.16
N SER A 72 -17.36 -23.78 -15.17
CA SER A 72 -17.76 -25.16 -15.38
C SER A 72 -19.24 -25.17 -15.75
N SER A 73 -19.54 -25.48 -17.01
CA SER A 73 -20.85 -25.97 -17.43
C SER A 73 -21.03 -27.42 -17.00
#